data_AF-A0A1I1QCK8-F1
#
_entry.id   AF-A0A1I1QCK8-F1
#
_cell.length_a   1.000
_cell.length_b   1.000
_cell.length_c   1.000
_cell.angle_alpha   90.00
_cell.angle_beta   90.00
_cell.angle_gamma   90.00
#
_symmetry.space_group_name_H-M   'P 1'
#
loop_
_entity.id
_entity.type
_entity.pdbx_description
1 polymer ?
#
loop_
_entity_poly.entity_id
_entity_poly.type
_entity_poly.pdbx_seq_one_letter_code
_entity_poly.pdbx_strand_id
1 'polypeptide(L)'
;MKGILSALLGLSLILSVVNASAQFVKTKDIEKMKKRTSFIVVKERPDKKIIKLLRQKAPDQVADYKQAIKQLNRDFPEVVKQYWALNGAITVEQKTEKEVARLRTRNNRNYIVFDCQSMKVKPGSRSRRSKYARTYTSSLSWKFDNKDLSVPVINMYFIENDVQYPFYIQNMSDRFPDYTDLAVGLRLATYVFTEQLGGRPERSMQQEIKHNAMYLKDKTLVLCKNWLDDDFVESMAKSDYPYPIRFVSKEELDELFKKDTFDGSAIAYIPAGVFSTFDMNYPSMEVNVPVVFDPVNGMPLCHTDISDEMFQAWGFSLIPQMGKSMVGFKKIRNQDIKNFAKSMKE
;
A
#
# COMPACT_ATOMS: atom_id res chain seq x y z
N MET A 1 -37.71 37.23 7.88
CA MET A 1 -36.27 37.11 7.55
C MET A 1 -35.45 36.17 8.45
N LYS A 2 -35.78 35.96 9.73
CA LYS A 2 -34.98 35.08 10.63
C LYS A 2 -35.16 33.56 10.38
N GLY A 3 -36.27 33.13 9.78
CA GLY A 3 -36.54 31.71 9.48
C GLY A 3 -35.82 31.16 8.24
N ILE A 4 -35.63 31.99 7.20
CA ILE A 4 -34.98 31.58 5.94
C ILE A 4 -33.46 31.44 6.12
N LEU A 5 -32.84 32.32 6.93
CA LEU A 5 -31.41 32.20 7.26
C LEU A 5 -31.11 30.92 8.07
N SER A 6 -32.00 30.54 8.99
CA SER A 6 -31.84 29.35 9.83
C SER A 6 -32.02 28.05 9.02
N ALA A 7 -32.90 28.05 8.02
CA ALA A 7 -33.07 26.94 7.09
C ALA A 7 -31.87 26.78 6.13
N LEU A 8 -31.26 27.89 5.68
CA LEU A 8 -30.04 27.89 4.85
C LEU A 8 -28.79 27.45 5.63
N LEU A 9 -28.68 27.81 6.91
CA LEU A 9 -27.64 27.32 7.82
C LEU A 9 -27.83 25.83 8.20
N GLY A 10 -29.08 25.37 8.35
CA GLY A 10 -29.40 23.96 8.54
C GLY A 10 -29.11 23.10 7.31
N LEU A 11 -29.35 23.62 6.11
CA LEU A 11 -29.08 22.90 4.85
C LEU A 11 -27.57 22.87 4.50
N SER A 12 -26.79 23.87 4.90
CA SER A 12 -25.32 23.86 4.72
C SER A 12 -24.59 22.89 5.66
N LEU A 13 -25.17 22.61 6.83
CA LEU A 13 -24.68 21.59 7.75
C LEU A 13 -24.98 20.15 7.29
N ILE A 14 -25.99 19.95 6.44
CA ILE A 14 -26.33 18.62 5.90
C ILE A 14 -25.55 18.31 4.60
N LEU A 15 -25.02 19.33 3.91
CA LEU A 15 -24.22 19.18 2.68
C LEU A 15 -22.71 19.06 2.93
N SER A 16 -22.25 19.18 4.18
CA SER A 16 -20.84 19.01 4.56
C SER A 16 -20.50 17.60 5.05
N VAL A 17 -21.40 16.61 4.87
CA VAL A 17 -21.00 15.19 4.85
C VAL A 17 -20.26 14.91 3.54
N VAL A 18 -19.12 15.57 3.40
CA VAL A 18 -18.10 15.26 2.42
C VAL A 18 -17.77 13.79 2.67
N ASN A 19 -18.14 12.94 1.71
CA ASN A 19 -17.70 11.55 1.65
C ASN A 19 -16.17 11.54 1.61
N ALA A 20 -15.59 11.57 2.80
CA ALA A 20 -14.17 11.41 3.03
C ALA A 20 -13.77 10.05 2.42
N SER A 21 -12.79 10.19 1.54
CA SER A 21 -11.98 9.25 0.80
C SER A 21 -12.01 7.80 1.31
N ALA A 22 -12.03 6.85 0.37
CA ALA A 22 -12.06 5.38 0.53
C ALA A 22 -10.81 4.76 1.20
N GLN A 23 -10.37 5.37 2.29
CA GLN A 23 -9.11 5.16 2.99
C GLN A 23 -9.24 5.40 4.50
N PHE A 24 -10.29 6.12 4.93
CA PHE A 24 -10.79 6.04 6.29
C PHE A 24 -11.58 4.74 6.43
N VAL A 25 -10.95 3.72 7.04
CA VAL A 25 -11.67 2.48 7.33
C VAL A 25 -12.77 2.82 8.34
N LYS A 26 -14.03 2.62 7.94
CA LYS A 26 -15.16 2.89 8.81
C LYS A 26 -15.27 1.74 9.80
N THR A 27 -15.48 2.03 11.08
CA THR A 27 -15.70 1.01 12.12
C THR A 27 -16.75 -0.02 11.70
N LYS A 28 -17.84 0.43 11.04
CA LYS A 28 -18.88 -0.45 10.48
C LYS A 28 -18.36 -1.42 9.43
N ASP A 29 -17.43 -0.99 8.58
CA ASP A 29 -16.79 -1.86 7.59
C ASP A 29 -15.87 -2.87 8.29
N ILE A 30 -15.14 -2.48 9.32
CA ILE A 30 -14.31 -3.43 10.10
C ILE A 30 -15.16 -4.48 10.81
N GLU A 31 -16.24 -4.07 11.49
CA GLU A 31 -17.16 -5.00 12.14
C GLU A 31 -17.77 -5.99 11.15
N LYS A 32 -18.11 -5.50 9.95
CA LYS A 32 -18.63 -6.31 8.85
C LYS A 32 -17.57 -7.27 8.28
N MET A 33 -16.32 -6.80 8.15
CA MET A 33 -15.17 -7.59 7.73
C MET A 33 -14.88 -8.71 8.73
N LYS A 34 -14.89 -8.42 10.04
CA LYS A 34 -14.65 -9.41 11.11
C LYS A 34 -15.64 -10.59 11.10
N LYS A 35 -16.84 -10.38 10.56
CA LYS A 35 -17.88 -11.41 10.43
C LYS A 35 -17.72 -12.31 9.20
N ARG A 36 -16.82 -11.99 8.26
CA ARG A 36 -16.62 -12.77 7.03
C ARG A 36 -15.42 -13.68 7.17
N THR A 37 -15.61 -14.95 6.87
CA THR A 37 -14.52 -15.96 6.83
C THR A 37 -14.23 -16.45 5.42
N SER A 38 -15.02 -16.05 4.42
CA SER A 38 -14.81 -16.43 3.02
C SER A 38 -14.14 -15.31 2.24
N PHE A 39 -13.02 -15.62 1.62
CA PHE A 39 -12.12 -14.67 0.98
C PHE A 39 -11.93 -15.06 -0.47
N ILE A 40 -11.95 -14.09 -1.37
CA ILE A 40 -11.61 -14.28 -2.77
C ILE A 40 -10.36 -13.46 -3.06
N VAL A 41 -9.33 -14.12 -3.59
CA VAL A 41 -8.23 -13.45 -4.26
C VAL A 41 -8.50 -13.43 -5.77
N VAL A 42 -8.48 -12.23 -6.35
CA VAL A 42 -8.72 -12.08 -7.79
C VAL A 42 -7.55 -12.65 -8.58
N LYS A 43 -7.87 -13.57 -9.49
CA LYS A 43 -6.94 -14.18 -10.43
C LYS A 43 -6.71 -13.26 -11.62
N GLU A 44 -5.48 -12.76 -11.75
CA GLU A 44 -5.07 -11.93 -12.87
C GLU A 44 -4.81 -12.80 -14.12
N ARG A 45 -5.03 -12.22 -15.31
CA ARG A 45 -4.77 -12.91 -16.59
C ARG A 45 -3.94 -11.99 -17.49
N PRO A 46 -2.97 -12.53 -18.25
CA PRO A 46 -2.21 -11.71 -19.19
C PRO A 46 -3.13 -10.96 -20.16
N ASP A 47 -3.04 -9.63 -20.18
CA ASP A 47 -3.85 -8.80 -21.06
C ASP A 47 -3.32 -8.88 -22.49
N LYS A 48 -4.18 -9.25 -23.44
CA LYS A 48 -3.82 -9.37 -24.86
C LYS A 48 -3.27 -8.05 -25.45
N LYS A 49 -3.79 -6.89 -25.00
CA LYS A 49 -3.32 -5.58 -25.43
C LYS A 49 -1.91 -5.30 -24.90
N ILE A 50 -1.63 -5.67 -23.65
CA ILE A 50 -0.30 -5.50 -23.04
C ILE A 50 0.70 -6.42 -23.75
N ILE A 51 0.36 -7.68 -23.99
CA ILE A 51 1.21 -8.60 -24.75
C ILE A 51 1.50 -8.06 -26.15
N LYS A 52 0.50 -7.52 -26.84
CA LYS A 52 0.69 -6.90 -28.17
C LYS A 52 1.66 -5.72 -28.10
N LEU A 53 1.55 -4.87 -27.08
CA LEU A 53 2.43 -3.71 -26.90
C LEU A 53 3.87 -4.14 -26.57
N LEU A 54 4.05 -5.10 -25.66
CA LEU A 54 5.35 -5.66 -25.31
C LEU A 54 6.03 -6.27 -26.54
N ARG A 55 5.32 -7.08 -27.33
CA ARG A 55 5.85 -7.65 -28.59
C ARG A 55 6.35 -6.61 -29.58
N GLN A 56 5.83 -5.38 -29.54
CA GLN A 56 6.22 -4.31 -30.44
C GLN A 56 7.38 -3.47 -29.90
N LYS A 57 7.48 -3.30 -28.57
CA LYS A 57 8.40 -2.34 -27.94
C LYS A 57 9.51 -2.96 -27.09
N ALA A 58 9.25 -4.11 -26.49
CA ALA A 58 10.16 -4.86 -25.62
C ALA A 58 9.79 -6.36 -25.66
N PRO A 59 10.11 -7.07 -26.77
CA PRO A 59 9.65 -8.44 -27.00
C PRO A 59 10.16 -9.44 -25.97
N ASP A 60 11.38 -9.21 -25.48
CA ASP A 60 12.05 -9.93 -24.39
C ASP A 60 11.20 -9.94 -23.10
N GLN A 61 10.52 -8.83 -22.80
CA GLN A 61 9.74 -8.67 -21.57
C GLN A 61 8.36 -9.34 -21.60
N VAL A 62 7.96 -9.97 -22.71
CA VAL A 62 6.70 -10.72 -22.80
C VAL A 62 6.72 -11.95 -21.89
N ALA A 63 7.87 -12.62 -21.77
CA ALA A 63 8.03 -13.78 -20.91
C ALA A 63 7.94 -13.37 -19.44
N ASP A 64 8.68 -12.33 -19.05
CA ASP A 64 8.69 -11.78 -17.69
C ASP A 64 7.30 -11.35 -17.25
N TYR A 65 6.55 -10.65 -18.12
CA TYR A 65 5.17 -10.25 -17.83
C TYR A 65 4.26 -11.44 -17.49
N LYS A 66 4.33 -12.51 -18.31
CA LYS A 66 3.52 -13.71 -18.07
C LYS A 66 3.96 -14.44 -16.80
N GLN A 67 5.27 -14.49 -16.55
CA GLN A 67 5.83 -15.13 -15.38
C GLN A 67 5.44 -14.36 -14.11
N ALA A 68 5.49 -13.03 -14.11
CA ALA A 68 5.05 -12.20 -12.99
C ALA A 68 3.56 -12.40 -12.66
N ILE A 69 2.69 -12.51 -13.67
CA ILE A 69 1.27 -12.83 -13.43
C ILE A 69 1.08 -14.25 -12.88
N LYS A 70 1.86 -15.22 -13.38
CA LYS A 70 1.83 -16.59 -12.84
C LYS A 70 2.27 -16.61 -11.38
N GLN A 71 3.30 -15.85 -11.05
CA GLN A 71 3.85 -15.71 -9.71
C GLN A 71 2.85 -15.03 -8.77
N LEU A 72 2.27 -13.89 -9.16
CA LEU A 72 1.22 -13.21 -8.40
C LEU A 72 0.04 -14.13 -8.10
N ASN A 73 -0.45 -14.87 -9.10
CA ASN A 73 -1.55 -15.81 -8.93
C ASN A 73 -1.20 -17.01 -8.03
N ARG A 74 0.09 -17.34 -7.90
CA ARG A 74 0.56 -18.38 -6.97
C ARG A 74 0.64 -17.81 -5.56
N ASP A 75 1.28 -16.66 -5.40
CA ASP A 75 1.69 -16.15 -4.10
C ASP A 75 0.54 -15.47 -3.36
N PHE A 76 -0.28 -14.67 -4.03
CA PHE A 76 -1.30 -13.87 -3.38
C PHE A 76 -2.31 -14.68 -2.52
N PRO A 77 -2.88 -15.81 -2.98
CA PRO A 77 -3.72 -16.62 -2.10
C PRO A 77 -2.95 -17.21 -0.91
N GLU A 78 -1.67 -17.56 -1.06
CA GLU A 78 -0.86 -18.11 0.03
C GLU A 78 -0.54 -17.04 1.08
N VAL A 79 -0.15 -15.85 0.63
CA VAL A 79 0.08 -14.68 1.50
C VAL A 79 -1.20 -14.32 2.28
N VAL A 80 -2.37 -14.31 1.63
CA VAL A 80 -3.64 -14.07 2.34
C VAL A 80 -3.92 -15.13 3.39
N LYS A 81 -3.69 -16.42 3.10
CA LYS A 81 -3.87 -17.48 4.10
C LYS A 81 -2.91 -17.33 5.29
N GLN A 82 -1.67 -16.95 5.02
CA GLN A 82 -0.60 -16.92 6.02
C GLN A 82 -0.69 -15.71 6.94
N TYR A 83 -0.95 -14.51 6.39
CA TYR A 83 -0.84 -13.27 7.16
C TYR A 83 -2.17 -12.65 7.57
N TRP A 84 -3.30 -13.12 7.05
CA TRP A 84 -4.58 -12.59 7.47
C TRP A 84 -5.03 -13.19 8.81
N ALA A 85 -4.93 -12.39 9.88
CA ALA A 85 -5.15 -12.85 11.26
C ALA A 85 -6.35 -12.20 11.98
N LEU A 86 -7.23 -11.50 11.26
CA LEU A 86 -8.31 -10.70 11.87
C LEU A 86 -9.62 -11.46 12.09
N ASN A 87 -9.74 -12.60 11.43
CA ASN A 87 -10.89 -13.48 11.51
C ASN A 87 -10.44 -14.81 12.13
N GLY A 88 -11.41 -15.63 12.54
CA GLY A 88 -11.12 -17.05 12.76
C GLY A 88 -10.66 -17.74 11.47
N ALA A 89 -10.64 -19.07 11.44
CA ALA A 89 -10.24 -19.83 10.26
C ALA A 89 -10.93 -19.31 8.98
N ILE A 90 -10.13 -18.81 8.03
CA ILE A 90 -10.61 -18.27 6.76
C ILE A 90 -10.54 -19.32 5.66
N THR A 91 -11.44 -19.23 4.69
CA THR A 91 -11.36 -19.95 3.42
C THR A 91 -10.95 -18.99 2.32
N VAL A 92 -9.90 -19.32 1.57
CA VAL A 92 -9.39 -18.50 0.47
C VAL A 92 -9.66 -19.22 -0.85
N GLU A 93 -10.49 -18.60 -1.68
CA GLU A 93 -10.75 -19.03 -3.05
C GLU A 93 -10.05 -18.11 -4.04
N GLN A 94 -9.59 -18.66 -5.16
CA GLN A 94 -9.11 -17.86 -6.27
C GLN A 94 -10.17 -17.81 -7.38
N LYS A 95 -10.61 -16.61 -7.77
CA LYS A 95 -11.60 -16.40 -8.83
C LYS A 95 -11.16 -15.30 -9.78
N THR A 96 -11.54 -15.40 -11.04
CA THR A 96 -11.34 -14.33 -12.02
C THR A 96 -12.36 -13.22 -11.81
N GLU A 97 -12.10 -12.01 -12.32
CA GLU A 97 -13.05 -10.88 -12.26
C GLU A 97 -14.45 -11.28 -12.76
N LYS A 98 -14.53 -12.04 -13.86
CA LYS A 98 -15.80 -12.51 -14.43
C LYS A 98 -16.56 -13.43 -13.47
N GLU A 99 -15.85 -14.26 -12.71
CA GLU A 99 -16.46 -15.15 -11.72
C GLU A 99 -16.90 -14.37 -10.48
N VAL A 100 -16.10 -13.40 -10.02
CA VAL A 100 -16.50 -12.47 -8.94
C VAL A 100 -17.75 -11.70 -9.33
N ALA A 101 -17.83 -11.18 -10.55
CA ALA A 101 -19.01 -10.48 -11.06
C ALA A 101 -20.26 -11.39 -11.07
N ARG A 102 -20.12 -12.65 -11.47
CA ARG A 102 -21.21 -13.64 -11.43
C ARG A 102 -21.63 -13.99 -10.01
N LEU A 103 -20.70 -14.06 -9.06
CA LEU A 103 -21.01 -14.30 -7.65
C LEU A 103 -21.75 -13.11 -7.03
N ARG A 104 -21.36 -11.88 -7.39
CA ARG A 104 -22.05 -10.65 -6.99
C ARG A 104 -23.52 -10.67 -7.41
N THR A 105 -23.84 -11.09 -8.65
CA THR A 105 -25.23 -11.13 -9.13
C THR A 105 -26.08 -12.22 -8.46
N ARG A 106 -25.46 -13.22 -7.81
CA ARG A 106 -26.16 -14.28 -7.05
C ARG A 106 -26.52 -13.87 -5.63
N ASN A 107 -26.28 -12.60 -5.25
CA ASN A 107 -26.54 -12.03 -3.92
C ASN A 107 -25.85 -12.79 -2.76
N ASN A 108 -24.75 -13.52 -3.04
CA ASN A 108 -23.92 -14.07 -1.98
C ASN A 108 -23.03 -12.94 -1.42
N ARG A 109 -23.29 -12.54 -0.16
CA ARG A 109 -22.63 -11.41 0.51
C ARG A 109 -21.56 -11.85 1.52
N ASN A 110 -21.12 -13.11 1.47
CA ASN A 110 -20.22 -13.63 2.50
C ASN A 110 -18.74 -13.35 2.23
N TYR A 111 -18.41 -12.84 1.04
CA TYR A 111 -17.04 -12.73 0.58
C TYR A 111 -16.41 -11.36 0.81
N ILE A 112 -15.17 -11.35 1.27
CA ILE A 112 -14.23 -10.23 1.06
C ILE A 112 -13.42 -10.54 -0.19
N VAL A 113 -13.22 -9.55 -1.05
CA VAL A 113 -12.45 -9.69 -2.27
C VAL A 113 -11.17 -8.85 -2.17
N PHE A 114 -10.04 -9.51 -2.44
CA PHE A 114 -8.70 -8.95 -2.52
C PHE A 114 -8.32 -8.87 -4.00
N ASP A 115 -8.01 -7.66 -4.47
CA ASP A 115 -7.72 -7.40 -5.87
C ASP A 115 -6.52 -6.49 -6.04
N CYS A 116 -5.47 -6.99 -6.69
CA CYS A 116 -4.33 -6.19 -7.09
C CYS A 116 -4.68 -5.37 -8.32
N GLN A 117 -4.67 -4.04 -8.19
CA GLN A 117 -4.95 -3.13 -9.30
C GLN A 117 -3.89 -2.05 -9.43
N SER A 118 -3.92 -1.35 -10.56
CA SER A 118 -3.16 -0.11 -10.69
C SER A 118 -4.09 1.09 -10.50
N MET A 119 -3.86 1.86 -9.44
CA MET A 119 -4.59 3.09 -9.17
C MET A 119 -4.06 4.20 -10.06
N LYS A 120 -4.92 4.78 -10.91
CA LYS A 120 -4.55 5.97 -11.67
C LYS A 120 -4.82 7.22 -10.87
N VAL A 121 -3.84 8.09 -10.82
CA VAL A 121 -3.95 9.40 -10.19
C VAL A 121 -3.74 10.45 -11.27
N LYS A 122 -4.76 11.30 -11.42
CA LYS A 122 -4.77 12.44 -12.36
C LYS A 122 -4.72 13.73 -11.55
N PRO A 123 -3.96 14.75 -11.98
CA PRO A 123 -3.99 16.08 -11.36
C PRO A 123 -5.41 16.66 -11.30
N GLY A 124 -5.79 17.21 -10.15
CA GLY A 124 -7.09 17.87 -9.92
C GLY A 124 -8.35 17.03 -10.18
N SER A 125 -8.23 15.70 -10.32
CA SER A 125 -9.38 14.79 -10.47
C SER A 125 -9.45 13.83 -9.29
N ARG A 126 -10.66 13.46 -8.88
CA ARG A 126 -10.82 12.28 -8.01
C ARG A 126 -10.19 11.09 -8.73
N SER A 127 -9.25 10.43 -8.07
CA SER A 127 -8.52 9.28 -8.61
C SER A 127 -9.50 8.28 -9.21
N ARG A 128 -9.34 7.97 -10.51
CA ARG A 128 -10.16 6.97 -11.19
C ARG A 128 -9.37 5.68 -11.23
N ARG A 129 -9.87 4.64 -10.56
CA ARG A 129 -9.20 3.33 -10.57
C ARG A 129 -9.23 2.74 -11.98
N SER A 130 -8.09 2.19 -12.41
CA SER A 130 -8.06 1.33 -13.59
C SER A 130 -8.78 0.04 -13.25
N LYS A 131 -9.54 -0.53 -14.19
CA LYS A 131 -10.26 -1.79 -13.98
C LYS A 131 -9.38 -3.03 -13.71
N TYR A 132 -8.05 -2.90 -13.68
CA TYR A 132 -7.11 -4.04 -13.60
C TYR A 132 -5.75 -3.62 -13.04
N ALA A 133 -4.96 -4.60 -12.56
CA ALA A 133 -3.50 -4.52 -12.57
C ALA A 133 -3.02 -4.51 -14.02
N ARG A 134 -3.16 -3.36 -14.69
CA ARG A 134 -2.39 -3.07 -15.90
C ARG A 134 -0.99 -2.68 -15.48
N THR A 135 -0.31 -3.63 -14.86
CA THR A 135 1.06 -3.50 -14.43
C THR A 135 1.89 -3.60 -15.69
N TYR A 136 2.60 -2.52 -15.99
CA TYR A 136 3.56 -2.48 -17.08
C TYR A 136 4.95 -2.59 -16.47
N THR A 137 5.80 -3.35 -17.15
CA THR A 137 7.23 -3.48 -16.83
C THR A 137 7.90 -2.10 -16.77
N SER A 138 9.09 -2.01 -16.18
CA SER A 138 9.88 -0.77 -16.08
C SER A 138 9.93 -0.01 -17.41
N SER A 139 10.08 -0.72 -18.54
CA SER A 139 10.18 -0.19 -19.90
C SER A 139 8.87 0.34 -20.51
N LEU A 140 7.72 -0.14 -20.03
CA LEU A 140 6.39 0.22 -20.54
C LEU A 140 5.62 1.11 -19.56
N SER A 141 6.34 1.86 -18.70
CA SER A 141 5.76 2.84 -17.76
C SER A 141 4.53 3.51 -18.37
N TRP A 142 3.45 3.58 -17.59
CA TRP A 142 2.12 4.03 -17.97
C TRP A 142 2.14 5.46 -18.57
N LYS A 143 2.61 5.62 -19.81
CA LYS A 143 2.70 6.91 -20.52
C LYS A 143 1.67 6.92 -21.63
N PHE A 144 0.40 6.87 -21.25
CA PHE A 144 -0.67 7.29 -22.18
C PHE A 144 -0.84 8.82 -22.12
N ASP A 145 -0.54 9.40 -20.97
CA ASP A 145 -0.39 10.82 -20.70
C ASP A 145 0.81 10.96 -19.75
N ASN A 146 1.76 11.85 -20.02
CA ASN A 146 2.91 12.08 -19.14
C ASN A 146 2.50 12.65 -17.77
N LYS A 147 1.23 13.05 -17.60
CA LYS A 147 0.65 13.54 -16.34
C LYS A 147 -0.06 12.47 -15.52
N ASP A 148 -0.31 11.28 -16.08
CA ASP A 148 -1.03 10.20 -15.40
C ASP A 148 -0.04 9.31 -14.63
N LEU A 149 -0.22 9.20 -13.32
CA LEU A 149 0.55 8.27 -12.50
C LEU A 149 -0.26 6.99 -12.23
N SER A 150 0.41 5.83 -12.23
CA SER A 150 -0.20 4.53 -11.96
C SER A 150 0.57 3.83 -10.84
N VAL A 151 -0.08 3.60 -9.70
CA VAL A 151 0.53 2.92 -8.54
C VAL A 151 -0.12 1.56 -8.27
N PRO A 152 0.68 0.51 -8.02
CA PRO A 152 0.19 -0.80 -7.64
C PRO A 152 -0.46 -0.74 -6.26
N VAL A 153 -1.66 -1.29 -6.13
CA VAL A 153 -2.42 -1.34 -4.87
C VAL A 153 -3.10 -2.69 -4.68
N ILE A 154 -3.25 -3.11 -3.42
CA ILE A 154 -4.22 -4.13 -3.01
C ILE A 154 -5.51 -3.41 -2.62
N ASN A 155 -6.62 -3.72 -3.30
CA ASN A 155 -7.94 -3.28 -2.89
C ASN A 155 -8.63 -4.39 -2.10
N MET A 156 -9.25 -4.01 -0.99
CA MET A 156 -10.12 -4.90 -0.20
C MET A 156 -11.55 -4.37 -0.25
N TYR A 157 -12.47 -5.17 -0.76
CA TYR A 157 -13.87 -4.78 -0.90
C TYR A 157 -14.82 -5.93 -0.55
N PHE A 158 -16.01 -5.57 -0.09
CA PHE A 158 -17.09 -6.54 0.06
C PHE A 158 -17.62 -6.93 -1.32
N ILE A 159 -17.91 -8.21 -1.56
CA ILE A 159 -18.35 -8.69 -2.86
C ILE A 159 -19.58 -7.95 -3.43
N GLU A 160 -20.48 -7.49 -2.56
CA GLU A 160 -21.65 -6.70 -2.94
C GLU A 160 -21.34 -5.24 -3.29
N ASN A 161 -20.16 -4.74 -2.95
CA ASN A 161 -19.70 -3.41 -3.32
C ASN A 161 -19.06 -3.42 -4.72
N ASP A 162 -19.11 -2.29 -5.41
CA ASP A 162 -18.30 -2.06 -6.60
C ASP A 162 -16.82 -2.02 -6.20
N VAL A 163 -15.93 -2.54 -7.06
CA VAL A 163 -14.48 -2.43 -6.89
C VAL A 163 -14.00 -0.97 -6.91
N GLN A 164 -14.82 -0.06 -7.43
CA GLN A 164 -14.63 1.38 -7.33
C GLN A 164 -14.85 1.93 -5.91
N TYR A 165 -15.36 1.13 -4.96
CA TYR A 165 -15.57 1.52 -3.57
C TYR A 165 -15.10 0.43 -2.58
N PRO A 166 -13.79 0.13 -2.54
CA PRO A 166 -13.19 -0.69 -1.52
C PRO A 166 -13.28 0.01 -0.18
N PHE A 167 -13.36 -0.79 0.86
CA PHE A 167 -13.30 -0.27 2.23
C PHE A 167 -11.85 -0.05 2.67
N TYR A 168 -10.87 -0.62 1.96
CA TYR A 168 -9.46 -0.41 2.22
C TYR A 168 -8.59 -0.56 0.97
N ILE A 169 -7.50 0.21 0.92
CA ILE A 169 -6.51 0.21 -0.17
C ILE A 169 -5.13 0.27 0.45
N GLN A 170 -4.27 -0.67 0.08
CA GLN A 170 -2.87 -0.68 0.46
C GLN A 170 -1.99 -0.44 -0.76
N ASN A 171 -1.10 0.54 -0.69
CA ASN A 171 -0.11 0.77 -1.74
C ASN A 171 1.05 -0.23 -1.64
N MET A 172 1.60 -0.61 -2.80
CA MET A 172 2.72 -1.55 -2.92
C MET A 172 3.97 -0.84 -3.42
N SER A 173 5.15 -1.37 -3.12
CA SER A 173 6.46 -0.92 -3.63
C SER A 173 6.59 -1.17 -5.14
N ASP A 174 6.42 -2.43 -5.56
CA ASP A 174 6.76 -2.90 -6.89
C ASP A 174 5.56 -2.92 -7.81
N ARG A 175 5.81 -2.57 -9.08
CA ARG A 175 4.78 -2.57 -10.12
C ARG A 175 4.17 -3.96 -10.29
N PHE A 176 4.93 -5.02 -10.07
CA PHE A 176 4.40 -6.37 -9.92
C PHE A 176 4.72 -6.83 -8.51
N PRO A 177 3.77 -6.76 -7.57
CA PRO A 177 4.05 -7.10 -6.20
C PRO A 177 4.43 -8.57 -6.12
N ASP A 178 5.57 -8.85 -5.51
CA ASP A 178 6.00 -10.21 -5.19
C ASP A 178 5.49 -10.66 -3.82
N TYR A 179 5.94 -11.83 -3.37
CA TYR A 179 5.52 -12.40 -2.10
C TYR A 179 5.76 -11.42 -0.93
N THR A 180 6.97 -10.82 -0.86
CA THR A 180 7.32 -9.87 0.19
C THR A 180 6.40 -8.66 0.16
N ASP A 181 6.19 -8.06 -1.01
CA ASP A 181 5.36 -6.85 -1.08
C ASP A 181 3.93 -7.15 -0.60
N LEU A 182 3.34 -8.25 -1.08
CA LEU A 182 2.01 -8.70 -0.67
C LEU A 182 1.96 -8.96 0.85
N ALA A 183 2.98 -9.60 1.42
CA ALA A 183 3.08 -9.89 2.85
C ALA A 183 3.15 -8.61 3.68
N VAL A 184 4.01 -7.67 3.32
CA VAL A 184 4.11 -6.36 3.96
C VAL A 184 2.77 -5.63 3.87
N GLY A 185 2.17 -5.59 2.68
CA GLY A 185 0.88 -4.94 2.47
C GLY A 185 -0.23 -5.50 3.36
N LEU A 186 -0.31 -6.82 3.52
CA LEU A 186 -1.28 -7.43 4.43
C LEU A 186 -0.94 -7.19 5.90
N ARG A 187 0.33 -7.27 6.31
CA ARG A 187 0.75 -6.99 7.70
C ARG A 187 0.37 -5.56 8.11
N LEU A 188 0.66 -4.58 7.27
CA LEU A 188 0.26 -3.17 7.48
C LEU A 188 -1.26 -3.04 7.57
N ALA A 189 -2.01 -3.68 6.66
CA ALA A 189 -3.47 -3.69 6.72
C ALA A 189 -3.99 -4.28 8.04
N THR A 190 -3.42 -5.41 8.47
CA THR A 190 -3.83 -6.09 9.70
C THR A 190 -3.55 -5.25 10.94
N TYR A 191 -2.43 -4.53 10.98
CA TYR A 191 -2.13 -3.57 12.04
C TYR A 191 -3.22 -2.50 12.11
N VAL A 192 -3.51 -1.82 11.00
CA VAL A 192 -4.53 -0.75 10.93
C VAL A 192 -5.89 -1.26 11.43
N PHE A 193 -6.32 -2.43 10.97
CA PHE A 193 -7.60 -2.99 11.41
C PHE A 193 -7.60 -3.40 12.88
N THR A 194 -6.48 -3.93 13.39
CA THR A 194 -6.35 -4.34 14.81
C THR A 194 -6.43 -3.15 15.74
N GLU A 195 -5.68 -2.08 15.45
CA GLU A 195 -5.68 -0.87 16.28
C GLU A 195 -7.07 -0.19 16.28
N GLN A 196 -7.74 -0.13 15.13
CA GLN A 196 -9.09 0.42 15.05
C GLN A 196 -10.12 -0.45 15.76
N LEU A 197 -9.99 -1.79 15.74
CA LEU A 197 -10.80 -2.70 16.55
C LEU A 197 -10.58 -2.49 18.05
N GLY A 198 -9.36 -2.12 18.44
CA GLY A 198 -8.99 -1.74 19.81
C GLY A 198 -9.53 -0.37 20.24
N GLY A 199 -10.30 0.31 19.38
CA GLY A 199 -10.87 1.62 19.67
C GLY A 199 -9.89 2.78 19.50
N ARG A 200 -8.70 2.54 18.95
CA ARG A 200 -7.74 3.61 18.73
C ARG A 200 -8.10 4.42 17.49
N PRO A 201 -8.27 5.76 17.62
CA PRO A 201 -8.52 6.60 16.47
C PRO A 201 -7.23 6.74 15.65
N GLU A 202 -7.40 6.86 14.35
CA GLU A 202 -6.31 6.97 13.39
C GLU A 202 -5.30 8.08 13.67
N ARG A 203 -5.78 9.26 14.10
CA ARG A 203 -4.89 10.38 14.45
C ARG A 203 -3.93 10.01 15.59
N SER A 204 -4.33 9.12 16.49
CA SER A 204 -3.45 8.61 17.56
C SER A 204 -2.36 7.72 16.98
N MET A 205 -2.71 6.82 16.05
CA MET A 205 -1.73 5.96 15.39
C MET A 205 -0.64 6.76 14.67
N GLN A 206 -0.97 7.91 14.10
CA GLN A 206 0.00 8.79 13.44
C GLN A 206 0.95 9.46 14.44
N GLN A 207 0.43 9.96 15.56
CA GLN A 207 1.24 10.59 16.61
C GLN A 207 2.14 9.58 17.34
N GLU A 208 1.68 8.34 17.46
CA GLU A 208 2.41 7.27 18.15
C GLU A 208 3.59 6.73 17.34
N ILE A 209 3.65 6.90 16.01
CA ILE A 209 4.79 6.38 15.24
C ILE A 209 6.11 7.06 15.61
N LYS A 210 6.08 8.34 15.98
CA LYS A 210 7.26 9.02 16.53
C LYS A 210 7.74 8.31 17.81
N HIS A 211 6.81 7.85 18.63
CA HIS A 211 7.10 7.09 19.85
C HIS A 211 7.50 5.64 19.54
N ASN A 212 6.93 4.99 18.53
CA ASN A 212 7.23 3.60 18.16
C ASN A 212 8.68 3.39 17.75
N ALA A 213 9.37 4.45 17.32
CA ALA A 213 10.79 4.38 16.98
C ALA A 213 11.62 3.85 18.15
N MET A 214 11.19 4.06 19.39
CA MET A 214 11.86 3.52 20.57
C MET A 214 11.99 1.99 20.57
N TYR A 215 11.08 1.27 19.91
CA TYR A 215 11.14 -0.20 19.81
C TYR A 215 12.23 -0.70 18.85
N LEU A 216 12.87 0.18 18.08
CA LEU A 216 14.00 -0.18 17.23
C LEU A 216 15.27 -0.50 18.03
N LYS A 217 15.36 -0.02 19.28
CA LYS A 217 16.54 -0.21 20.14
C LYS A 217 16.82 -1.69 20.44
N ASP A 218 15.76 -2.49 20.46
CA ASP A 218 15.81 -3.92 20.76
C ASP A 218 15.71 -4.79 19.49
N LYS A 219 15.89 -4.18 18.30
CA LYS A 219 15.69 -4.86 17.02
C LYS A 219 16.92 -4.79 16.11
N THR A 220 17.07 -5.81 15.28
CA THR A 220 18.02 -5.77 14.14
C THR A 220 17.36 -5.13 12.94
N LEU A 221 17.93 -4.05 12.41
CA LEU A 221 17.43 -3.40 11.19
C LEU A 221 17.83 -4.22 9.97
N VAL A 222 16.85 -4.79 9.27
CA VAL A 222 17.04 -5.54 8.04
C VAL A 222 16.90 -4.60 6.84
N LEU A 223 17.95 -4.55 6.02
CA LEU A 223 18.02 -3.75 4.79
C LEU A 223 18.17 -4.66 3.57
N CYS A 224 17.23 -4.58 2.63
CA CYS A 224 17.33 -5.26 1.34
C CYS A 224 18.31 -4.53 0.43
N LYS A 225 19.36 -5.21 -0.02
CA LYS A 225 20.38 -4.63 -0.91
C LYS A 225 19.77 -4.06 -2.20
N ASN A 226 18.75 -4.70 -2.75
CA ASN A 226 18.07 -4.25 -3.97
C ASN A 226 17.35 -2.91 -3.80
N TRP A 227 17.04 -2.53 -2.55
CA TRP A 227 16.38 -1.28 -2.21
C TRP A 227 17.34 -0.19 -1.74
N LEU A 228 18.64 -0.45 -1.70
CA LEU A 228 19.64 0.57 -1.37
C LEU A 228 19.98 1.43 -2.60
N ASP A 229 20.33 2.69 -2.33
CA ASP A 229 20.81 3.63 -3.35
C ASP A 229 22.16 3.16 -3.90
N ASP A 230 22.47 3.51 -5.15
CA ASP A 230 23.69 3.02 -5.80
C ASP A 230 24.96 3.56 -5.10
N ASP A 231 24.87 4.74 -4.50
CA ASP A 231 25.95 5.36 -3.70
C ASP A 231 25.88 5.00 -2.20
N PHE A 232 25.09 3.99 -1.82
CA PHE A 232 24.93 3.60 -0.42
C PHE A 232 26.20 2.96 0.16
N VAL A 233 26.66 3.46 1.31
CA VAL A 233 27.88 2.99 1.99
C VAL A 233 27.53 2.23 3.27
N GLU A 234 27.73 0.91 3.30
CA GLU A 234 27.39 0.07 4.47
C GLU A 234 28.13 0.48 5.76
N SER A 235 29.40 0.88 5.66
CA SER A 235 30.19 1.30 6.84
C SER A 235 29.65 2.59 7.46
N MET A 236 29.18 3.54 6.65
CA MET A 236 28.57 4.77 7.12
C MET A 236 27.22 4.48 7.79
N ALA A 237 26.40 3.59 7.22
CA ALA A 237 25.14 3.17 7.84
C ALA A 237 25.35 2.52 9.22
N LYS A 238 26.37 1.65 9.36
CA LYS A 238 26.75 1.04 10.64
C LYS A 238 27.30 2.05 11.66
N SER A 239 27.89 3.15 11.20
CA SER A 239 28.36 4.22 12.08
C SER A 239 27.23 5.16 12.53
N ASP A 240 26.29 5.45 11.64
CA ASP A 240 25.19 6.39 11.89
C ASP A 240 24.03 5.77 12.68
N TYR A 241 23.84 4.45 12.56
CA TYR A 241 22.80 3.70 13.27
C TYR A 241 23.39 2.95 14.46
N PRO A 242 22.94 3.22 15.70
CA PRO A 242 23.58 2.69 16.90
C PRO A 242 23.25 1.22 17.23
N TYR A 243 22.39 0.56 16.44
CA TYR A 243 21.93 -0.81 16.68
C TYR A 243 22.33 -1.75 15.52
N PRO A 244 22.20 -3.08 15.68
CA PRO A 244 22.61 -4.03 14.63
C PRO A 244 21.87 -3.79 13.31
N ILE A 245 22.63 -3.83 12.20
CA ILE A 245 22.09 -3.83 10.84
C ILE A 245 22.43 -5.17 10.17
N ARG A 246 21.43 -5.78 9.54
CA ARG A 246 21.58 -6.96 8.67
C ARG A 246 21.25 -6.59 7.23
N PHE A 247 22.23 -6.72 6.35
CA PHE A 247 22.03 -6.56 4.91
C PHE A 247 21.67 -7.91 4.30
N VAL A 248 20.57 -7.95 3.53
CA VAL A 248 20.05 -9.19 2.93
C VAL A 248 19.81 -9.04 1.44
N SER A 249 19.89 -10.14 0.69
CA SER A 249 19.38 -10.18 -0.69
C SER A 249 17.86 -10.16 -0.73
N LYS A 250 17.28 -9.94 -1.91
CA LYS A 250 15.82 -10.01 -2.09
C LYS A 250 15.29 -11.42 -1.81
N GLU A 251 16.03 -12.46 -2.21
CA GLU A 251 15.67 -13.86 -1.97
C GLU A 251 15.70 -14.20 -0.47
N GLU A 252 16.72 -13.73 0.24
CA GLU A 252 16.80 -13.90 1.70
C GLU A 252 15.63 -13.20 2.40
N LEU A 253 15.28 -11.99 1.96
CA LEU A 253 14.12 -11.27 2.50
C LEU A 253 12.81 -12.02 2.23
N ASP A 254 12.59 -12.49 1.01
CA ASP A 254 11.43 -13.31 0.63
C ASP A 254 11.32 -14.57 1.50
N GLU A 255 12.44 -15.23 1.80
CA GLU A 255 12.45 -16.41 2.66
C GLU A 255 12.14 -16.09 4.13
N LEU A 256 12.57 -14.93 4.65
CA LEU A 256 12.17 -14.47 5.99
C LEU A 256 10.65 -14.33 6.09
N PHE A 257 10.03 -13.73 5.06
CA PHE A 257 8.58 -13.64 4.98
C PHE A 257 7.94 -15.03 4.88
N LYS A 258 8.29 -15.84 3.88
CA LYS A 258 7.67 -17.16 3.68
C LYS A 258 7.72 -18.05 4.92
N LYS A 259 8.82 -18.01 5.69
CA LYS A 259 8.98 -18.80 6.92
C LYS A 259 8.33 -18.16 8.15
N ASP A 260 7.93 -16.89 8.05
CA ASP A 260 7.42 -16.07 9.16
C ASP A 260 8.38 -16.01 10.35
N THR A 261 9.69 -15.97 10.08
CA THR A 261 10.76 -15.98 11.08
C THR A 261 11.55 -14.67 11.01
N PHE A 262 11.30 -13.78 11.97
CA PHE A 262 11.91 -12.45 11.97
C PHE A 262 12.89 -12.21 13.11
N ASP A 263 13.04 -13.10 14.09
CA ASP A 263 14.10 -13.08 15.13
C ASP A 263 14.40 -11.70 15.74
N GLY A 264 13.36 -10.95 16.16
CA GLY A 264 13.55 -9.60 16.71
C GLY A 264 14.01 -8.57 15.68
N SER A 265 13.72 -8.76 14.40
CA SER A 265 14.08 -7.82 13.35
C SER A 265 13.04 -6.72 13.18
N ALA A 266 13.49 -5.59 12.63
CA ALA A 266 12.67 -4.58 11.99
C ALA A 266 13.06 -4.50 10.51
N ILE A 267 12.13 -4.25 9.60
CA ILE A 267 12.40 -4.25 8.16
C ILE A 267 12.23 -2.84 7.61
N ALA A 268 13.22 -2.33 6.89
CA ALA A 268 13.06 -1.13 6.08
C ALA A 268 12.43 -1.51 4.73
N TYR A 269 11.33 -0.84 4.39
CA TYR A 269 10.55 -1.06 3.18
C TYR A 269 10.21 0.27 2.51
N ILE A 270 10.09 0.24 1.18
CA ILE A 270 9.84 1.44 0.37
C ILE A 270 8.53 1.23 -0.40
N PRO A 271 7.36 1.58 0.16
CA PRO A 271 6.13 1.55 -0.62
C PRO A 271 6.10 2.68 -1.64
N ALA A 272 5.40 2.44 -2.76
CA ALA A 272 5.07 3.51 -3.68
C ALA A 272 3.92 4.35 -3.12
N GLY A 273 4.21 5.60 -2.76
CA GLY A 273 3.22 6.63 -2.51
C GLY A 273 2.87 7.39 -3.79
N VAL A 274 1.66 7.97 -3.83
CA VAL A 274 1.27 8.92 -4.86
C VAL A 274 0.93 10.26 -4.24
N PHE A 275 1.49 11.31 -4.83
CA PHE A 275 1.14 12.69 -4.56
C PHE A 275 0.42 13.24 -5.79
N SER A 276 -0.87 13.52 -5.65
CA SER A 276 -1.57 14.33 -6.65
C SER A 276 -1.37 15.80 -6.29
N THR A 277 -0.97 16.63 -7.25
CA THR A 277 -1.09 18.07 -7.07
C THR A 277 -2.55 18.47 -7.27
N PHE A 278 -3.10 19.30 -6.38
CA PHE A 278 -4.41 19.92 -6.60
C PHE A 278 -4.41 20.83 -7.85
N ASP A 279 -3.22 21.28 -8.27
CA ASP A 279 -3.04 22.03 -9.50
C ASP A 279 -3.08 21.09 -10.72
N MET A 280 -4.09 21.29 -11.58
CA MET A 280 -4.29 20.55 -12.84
C MET A 280 -3.15 20.73 -13.85
N ASN A 281 -2.31 21.75 -13.65
CA ASN A 281 -1.18 22.05 -14.52
C ASN A 281 0.12 21.35 -14.11
N TYR A 282 0.20 20.80 -12.89
CA TYR A 282 1.36 20.03 -12.44
C TYR A 282 1.08 18.53 -12.51
N PRO A 283 2.06 17.70 -12.91
CA PRO A 283 1.89 16.25 -12.94
C PRO A 283 1.76 15.69 -11.51
N SER A 284 0.97 14.63 -11.36
CA SER A 284 1.02 13.83 -10.13
C SER A 284 2.39 13.17 -10.02
N MET A 285 2.95 13.10 -8.82
CA MET A 285 4.29 12.57 -8.58
C MET A 285 4.22 11.27 -7.79
N GLU A 286 5.03 10.31 -8.20
CA GLU A 286 5.31 9.13 -7.38
C GLU A 286 6.29 9.54 -6.30
N VAL A 287 5.99 9.25 -5.04
CA VAL A 287 6.93 9.47 -3.95
C VAL A 287 7.09 8.19 -3.18
N ASN A 288 8.33 7.82 -2.99
CA ASN A 288 8.74 6.60 -2.30
C ASN A 288 9.41 7.06 -1.00
N VAL A 289 8.86 6.62 0.13
CA VAL A 289 9.32 7.02 1.46
C VAL A 289 9.74 5.75 2.19
N PRO A 290 11.03 5.58 2.51
CA PRO A 290 11.47 4.46 3.32
C PRO A 290 10.84 4.50 4.71
N VAL A 291 10.34 3.36 5.14
CA VAL A 291 9.73 3.16 6.46
C VAL A 291 10.21 1.88 7.06
N VAL A 292 10.46 1.94 8.37
CA VAL A 292 10.79 0.78 9.17
C VAL A 292 9.54 0.32 9.89
N PHE A 293 9.25 -0.97 9.81
CA PHE A 293 8.11 -1.57 10.51
C PHE A 293 8.54 -2.87 11.21
N ASP A 294 7.75 -3.27 12.20
CA ASP A 294 7.86 -4.56 12.84
C ASP A 294 7.13 -5.61 11.97
N PRO A 295 7.85 -6.57 11.37
CA PRO A 295 7.25 -7.53 10.47
C PRO A 295 6.35 -8.57 11.16
N VAL A 296 6.42 -8.71 12.48
CA VAL A 296 5.60 -9.65 13.25
C VAL A 296 4.15 -9.18 13.33
N ASN A 297 3.92 -7.88 13.52
CA ASN A 297 2.59 -7.32 13.72
C ASN A 297 2.20 -6.25 12.69
N GLY A 298 3.12 -5.84 11.81
CA GLY A 298 2.89 -4.79 10.83
C GLY A 298 2.93 -3.38 11.40
N MET A 299 3.40 -3.17 12.63
CA MET A 299 3.45 -1.86 13.28
C MET A 299 4.53 -0.99 12.62
N PRO A 300 4.18 0.18 12.05
CA PRO A 300 5.17 1.14 11.62
C PRO A 300 5.96 1.66 12.83
N LEU A 301 7.29 1.62 12.74
CA LEU A 301 8.21 2.02 13.80
C LEU A 301 8.77 3.41 13.57
N CYS A 302 9.21 3.72 12.35
CA CYS A 302 9.62 5.07 12.00
C CYS A 302 9.61 5.24 10.47
N HIS A 303 9.71 6.47 10.02
CA HIS A 303 9.83 6.82 8.61
C HIS A 303 10.93 7.87 8.43
N THR A 304 11.42 8.04 7.20
CA THR A 304 12.32 9.16 6.89
C THR A 304 11.56 10.47 7.02
N ASP A 305 12.23 11.52 7.51
CA ASP A 305 11.68 12.84 7.83
C ASP A 305 10.85 13.41 6.66
N ILE A 306 9.54 13.21 6.75
CA ILE A 306 8.52 13.78 5.88
C ILE A 306 7.63 14.60 6.81
N SER A 307 7.13 15.75 6.34
CA SER A 307 6.25 16.58 7.18
C SER A 307 5.07 15.73 7.71
N ASP A 308 4.50 16.07 8.87
CA ASP A 308 3.35 15.34 9.43
C ASP A 308 2.16 15.26 8.42
N GLU A 309 2.09 16.23 7.51
CA GLU A 309 1.16 16.29 6.37
C GLU A 309 1.44 15.26 5.27
N MET A 310 2.66 14.73 5.18
CA MET A 310 3.08 13.70 4.23
C MET A 310 2.89 12.26 4.77
N PHE A 311 2.68 12.11 6.08
CA PHE A 311 2.59 10.80 6.72
C PHE A 311 1.23 10.11 6.56
N GLN A 312 0.16 10.86 6.26
CA GLN A 312 -1.17 10.27 6.03
C GLN A 312 -1.14 9.23 4.87
N ALA A 313 -0.10 9.17 4.02
CA ALA A 313 0.08 8.26 2.87
C ALA A 313 0.00 6.73 3.12
N TRP A 314 0.02 6.25 4.37
CA TRP A 314 0.18 4.83 4.71
C TRP A 314 -1.12 4.03 4.84
N GLY A 315 -2.16 4.57 4.21
CA GLY A 315 -3.56 4.17 4.36
C GLY A 315 -4.50 5.30 4.02
N PHE A 316 -3.99 6.53 3.80
CA PHE A 316 -4.74 7.73 3.47
C PHE A 316 -4.10 8.43 2.26
N SER A 317 -4.85 8.62 1.18
CA SER A 317 -4.40 9.32 -0.01
C SER A 317 -4.09 10.72 0.44
N LEU A 318 -2.82 11.09 0.32
CA LEU A 318 -2.42 12.43 0.61
C LEU A 318 -2.64 13.35 -0.55
N ILE A 319 -3.24 14.47 -0.23
CA ILE A 319 -3.14 15.68 -1.02
C ILE A 319 -2.73 16.80 -0.05
N PRO A 320 -1.42 16.99 0.21
CA PRO A 320 -0.94 18.16 0.94
C PRO A 320 -0.90 19.37 -0.01
N GLN A 321 -1.19 20.56 0.51
CA GLN A 321 -0.93 21.83 -0.18
C GLN A 321 0.56 22.18 -0.02
N MET A 322 1.48 21.68 -0.85
CA MET A 322 2.84 22.25 -0.91
C MET A 322 3.53 22.12 -2.27
N GLY A 323 4.52 23.00 -2.47
CA GLY A 323 5.06 23.49 -3.73
C GLY A 323 5.86 22.54 -4.64
N LYS A 324 6.41 23.16 -5.69
CA LYS A 324 6.67 22.64 -7.05
C LYS A 324 7.79 21.61 -7.24
N SER A 325 8.30 20.94 -6.20
CA SER A 325 9.34 19.93 -6.40
C SER A 325 9.48 19.00 -5.20
N MET A 326 9.01 17.76 -5.34
CA MET A 326 9.51 16.66 -4.54
C MET A 326 9.80 15.46 -5.44
N VAL A 327 11.04 14.98 -5.37
CA VAL A 327 11.47 13.73 -6.01
C VAL A 327 11.48 12.69 -4.90
N GLY A 328 10.55 11.73 -4.93
CA GLY A 328 10.64 10.60 -4.01
C GLY A 328 11.71 9.62 -4.46
N PHE A 329 12.49 9.11 -3.52
CA PHE A 329 13.60 8.19 -3.80
C PHE A 329 13.08 6.75 -3.77
N LYS A 330 13.24 6.01 -4.88
CA LYS A 330 12.91 4.57 -4.94
C LYS A 330 13.87 3.68 -4.14
N LYS A 331 14.84 4.30 -3.46
CA LYS A 331 15.95 3.65 -2.80
C LYS A 331 16.19 4.27 -1.42
N ILE A 332 16.67 3.47 -0.47
CA ILE A 332 17.14 3.86 0.85
C ILE A 332 18.56 4.40 0.73
N ARG A 333 18.78 5.61 1.23
CA ARG A 333 20.08 6.30 1.26
C ARG A 333 20.65 6.24 2.67
N ASN A 334 21.95 6.51 2.84
CA ASN A 334 22.54 6.64 4.17
C ASN A 334 21.88 7.74 5.04
N GLN A 335 21.43 8.84 4.42
CA GLN A 335 20.70 9.88 5.15
C GLN A 335 19.41 9.35 5.80
N ASP A 336 18.76 8.38 5.15
CA ASP A 336 17.53 7.77 5.67
C ASP A 336 17.84 6.94 6.93
N ILE A 337 18.99 6.26 6.96
CA ILE A 337 19.50 5.53 8.14
C ILE A 337 19.77 6.49 9.32
N LYS A 338 20.40 7.63 9.04
CA LYS A 338 20.62 8.68 10.04
C LYS A 338 19.29 9.24 10.59
N ASN A 339 18.28 9.37 9.73
CA ASN A 339 16.95 9.83 10.15
C ASN A 339 16.27 8.78 11.05
N PHE A 340 16.36 7.49 10.73
CA PHE A 340 15.87 6.42 11.61
C PHE A 340 16.56 6.46 12.98
N ALA A 341 17.87 6.73 13.00
CA ALA A 341 18.63 6.89 14.24
C ALA A 341 18.17 8.10 15.08
N LYS A 342 17.85 9.21 14.42
CA LYS A 342 17.34 10.45 15.03
C LYS A 342 15.95 10.25 15.65
N SER A 343 15.05 9.55 14.96
CA SER A 343 13.68 9.30 15.45
C SER A 343 13.63 8.55 16.79
N MET A 344 14.68 7.86 17.20
CA MET A 344 14.73 7.16 18.50
C MET A 344 15.12 8.07 19.68
N LYS A 345 15.49 9.31 19.40
CA LYS A 345 15.97 10.32 20.37
C LYS A 345 15.00 11.48 20.55
N GLU A 346 14.08 11.64 19.61
CA GLU A 346 12.98 12.62 19.62
C GLU A 346 11.71 11.95 20.16
#